data_AF-A0A2A2XYX5-F1
#
_entry.id   AF-A0A2A2XYX5-F1
#
_cell.length_a   1.000
_cell.length_b   1.000
_cell.length_c   1.000
_cell.angle_alpha   90.00
_cell.angle_beta   90.00
_cell.angle_gamma   90.00
#
_symmetry.space_group_name_H-M   'P 1'
#
loop_
_entity.id
_entity.type
_entity.pdbx_description
1 polymer ?
#
loop_
_entity_poly.entity_id
_entity_poly.type
_entity_poly.pdbx_seq_one_letter_code
_entity_poly.pdbx_strand_id
1 'polypeptide(L)'
;MSPNGNNLFCRRSDTILNIAERPQGESPLENSVEAEYPSILACDFSRLGAEVERVSAAGADWIHCDVMDGHFVDNISFGPAFVEAVSRHTSLPLDVHLMIQRPDEYIPRFLPFASSITSHLEADHDVSKTLGGIREAGLLAGL
;
A
#
# COMPACT_ATOMS: atom_id res chain seq x y z
N MET A 1 37.17 14.85 -26.97
CA MET A 1 37.89 14.83 -25.69
C MET A 1 37.08 15.65 -24.68
N SER A 2 36.40 14.96 -23.76
CA SER A 2 35.86 15.50 -22.50
C SER A 2 36.98 16.07 -21.60
N PRO A 3 36.72 16.63 -20.39
CA PRO A 3 35.45 17.00 -19.72
C PRO A 3 35.47 18.37 -19.01
N ASN A 4 34.30 18.90 -18.67
CA ASN A 4 34.04 19.64 -17.42
C ASN A 4 32.75 18.98 -16.88
N GLY A 5 32.65 18.40 -15.68
CA GLY A 5 33.27 18.76 -14.42
C GLY A 5 32.25 19.45 -13.53
N ASN A 6 31.20 18.75 -13.09
CA ASN A 6 30.52 19.06 -11.83
C ASN A 6 29.73 17.87 -11.28
N ASN A 7 30.10 17.45 -10.07
CA ASN A 7 29.38 16.48 -9.24
C ASN A 7 28.06 17.08 -8.77
N LEU A 8 26.97 16.31 -8.85
CA LEU A 8 25.91 16.37 -7.85
C LEU A 8 25.26 14.98 -7.72
N PHE A 9 25.44 14.38 -6.55
CA PHE A 9 24.82 13.14 -6.10
C PHE A 9 23.28 13.29 -6.05
N CYS A 10 22.57 12.22 -6.45
CA CYS A 10 21.22 11.82 -6.06
C CYS A 10 20.14 12.92 -5.92
N ARG A 11 19.21 13.00 -6.89
CA ARG A 11 17.82 13.34 -6.61
C ARG A 11 16.88 12.45 -7.41
N ARG A 12 15.92 11.90 -6.67
CA ARG A 12 14.81 11.03 -7.06
C ARG A 12 14.11 11.61 -8.29
N SER A 13 13.96 10.83 -9.35
CA SER A 13 13.09 11.20 -10.45
C SER A 13 11.64 11.04 -9.99
N ASP A 14 11.10 12.21 -9.72
CA ASP A 14 9.70 12.56 -9.59
C ASP A 14 8.80 11.79 -10.57
N THR A 15 8.00 10.89 -10.02
CA THR A 15 6.67 10.57 -10.57
C THR A 15 5.68 10.46 -9.41
N ILE A 16 5.71 11.47 -8.53
CA ILE A 16 4.50 11.82 -7.79
C ILE A 16 3.70 12.65 -8.79
N LEU A 17 2.64 12.05 -9.33
CA LEU A 17 1.64 12.77 -10.10
C LEU A 17 1.21 13.99 -9.29
N ASN A 18 1.53 15.16 -9.82
CA ASN A 18 1.22 16.45 -9.24
C ASN A 18 -0.30 16.63 -9.29
N ILE A 19 -0.98 16.37 -8.17
CA ILE A 19 -2.46 16.50 -8.03
C ILE A 19 -2.91 17.97 -8.17
N ALA A 20 -1.98 18.93 -8.22
CA ALA A 20 -2.27 20.37 -8.17
C ALA A 20 -2.55 21.06 -9.52
N GLU A 21 -2.53 20.37 -10.67
CA GLU A 21 -2.70 21.00 -12.00
C GLU A 21 -3.91 20.49 -12.79
N ARG A 22 -4.98 20.02 -12.14
CA ARG A 22 -6.22 19.71 -12.87
C ARG A 22 -7.04 20.98 -13.16
N PRO A 23 -7.50 21.21 -14.39
CA PRO A 23 -8.39 22.33 -14.71
C PRO A 23 -9.67 22.23 -13.86
N GLN A 24 -10.06 23.36 -13.29
CA GLN A 24 -11.26 23.49 -12.46
C GLN A 24 -12.50 23.29 -13.33
N GLY A 25 -13.13 22.12 -13.28
CA GLY A 25 -14.42 21.89 -13.96
C GLY A 25 -14.78 20.47 -14.35
N GLU A 26 -13.87 19.49 -14.24
CA GLU A 26 -14.17 18.10 -14.64
C GLU A 26 -14.38 17.21 -13.41
N SER A 27 -15.54 16.55 -13.35
CA SER A 27 -15.84 15.60 -12.27
C SER A 27 -14.93 14.38 -12.40
N PRO A 28 -14.31 13.87 -11.33
CA PRO A 28 -13.35 12.76 -11.40
C PRO A 28 -13.91 11.41 -11.89
N LEU A 29 -15.20 11.33 -12.23
CA LEU A 29 -15.90 10.08 -12.55
C LEU A 29 -15.93 9.75 -14.05
N GLU A 30 -15.40 10.60 -14.94
CA GLU A 30 -15.48 10.39 -16.39
C GLU A 30 -14.30 9.64 -17.04
N ASN A 31 -13.27 9.26 -16.27
CA ASN A 31 -12.23 8.33 -16.72
C ASN A 31 -12.08 7.20 -15.69
N SER A 32 -13.09 6.35 -15.59
CA SER A 32 -13.03 5.13 -14.78
C SER A 32 -12.17 4.07 -15.50
N VAL A 33 -10.85 4.24 -15.42
CA VAL A 33 -9.94 3.11 -15.56
C VAL A 33 -10.16 2.27 -14.29
N GLU A 34 -10.73 1.08 -14.45
CA GLU A 34 -10.92 0.13 -13.35
C GLU A 34 -9.54 -0.21 -12.79
N ALA A 35 -9.23 0.28 -11.58
CA ALA A 35 -7.95 -0.03 -10.94
C ALA A 35 -7.99 -1.46 -10.41
N GLU A 36 -6.98 -2.28 -10.76
CA GLU A 36 -6.91 -3.69 -10.38
C GLU A 36 -6.13 -3.88 -9.07
N TYR A 37 -6.78 -4.52 -8.07
CA TYR A 37 -6.25 -4.79 -6.72
C TYR A 37 -6.19 -6.30 -6.43
N PRO A 38 -5.28 -7.06 -7.05
CA PRO A 38 -5.09 -8.46 -6.74
C PRO A 38 -4.72 -8.68 -5.27
N SER A 39 -5.48 -9.52 -4.57
CA SER A 39 -5.16 -9.95 -3.20
C SER A 39 -4.07 -11.02 -3.23
N ILE A 40 -2.99 -10.76 -2.50
CA ILE A 40 -1.87 -11.70 -2.37
C ILE A 40 -2.28 -12.99 -1.64
N LEU A 41 -3.41 -12.98 -0.92
CA LEU A 41 -3.89 -14.15 -0.16
C LEU A 41 -4.18 -15.36 -1.06
N ALA A 42 -4.44 -15.13 -2.35
CA ALA A 42 -4.70 -16.19 -3.33
C ALA A 42 -3.42 -16.79 -3.97
N CYS A 43 -2.24 -16.24 -3.67
CA CYS A 43 -0.99 -16.64 -4.29
C CYS A 43 -0.34 -17.88 -3.62
N ASP A 44 0.50 -18.57 -4.38
CA ASP A 44 1.37 -19.62 -3.83
C ASP A 44 2.51 -18.98 -3.00
N PHE A 45 2.34 -18.99 -1.67
CA PHE A 45 3.32 -18.40 -0.74
C PHE A 45 4.71 -19.05 -0.81
N SER A 46 4.83 -20.30 -1.30
CA SER A 46 6.14 -20.94 -1.48
C SER A 46 6.98 -20.26 -2.57
N ARG A 47 6.34 -19.45 -3.42
CA ARG A 47 6.94 -18.74 -4.55
C ARG A 47 6.60 -17.25 -4.56
N LEU A 48 6.41 -16.65 -3.38
CA LEU A 48 5.90 -15.29 -3.20
C LEU A 48 6.50 -14.25 -4.16
N GLY A 49 7.83 -14.15 -4.25
CA GLY A 49 8.47 -13.17 -5.13
C GLY A 49 8.08 -13.32 -6.61
N ALA A 50 8.03 -14.57 -7.10
CA ALA A 50 7.64 -14.87 -8.47
C ALA A 50 6.12 -14.71 -8.71
N GLU A 51 5.30 -14.75 -7.67
CA GLU A 51 3.87 -14.44 -7.76
C GLU A 51 3.66 -12.93 -7.84
N VAL A 52 4.34 -12.17 -6.97
CA VAL A 52 4.30 -10.70 -6.96
C VAL A 52 4.78 -10.13 -8.29
N GLU A 53 5.93 -10.58 -8.80
CA GLU A 53 6.46 -10.13 -10.09
C GLU A 53 5.51 -10.46 -11.26
N ARG A 54 4.87 -11.64 -11.23
CA ARG A 54 3.90 -12.07 -12.24
C ARG A 54 2.69 -11.15 -12.28
N VAL A 55 2.14 -10.83 -11.11
CA VAL A 55 0.98 -9.95 -10.96
C VAL A 55 1.32 -8.52 -11.38
N SER A 56 2.48 -8.01 -10.97
CA SER A 56 2.95 -6.70 -11.42
C SER A 56 3.13 -6.62 -12.93
N ALA A 57 3.65 -7.68 -13.56
CA ALA A 57 3.80 -7.75 -15.01
C ALA A 57 2.48 -7.91 -15.77
N ALA A 58 1.42 -8.39 -15.10
CA ALA A 58 0.09 -8.55 -15.68
C ALA A 58 -0.68 -7.22 -15.80
N GLY A 59 -0.17 -6.14 -15.21
CA GLY A 59 -0.78 -4.81 -15.30
C GLY A 59 -1.55 -4.37 -14.06
N ALA A 60 -1.34 -5.01 -12.92
CA ALA A 60 -1.96 -4.59 -11.66
C ALA A 60 -1.53 -3.16 -11.27
N ASP A 61 -2.47 -2.38 -10.73
CA ASP A 61 -2.20 -1.01 -10.26
C ASP A 61 -1.70 -1.01 -8.81
N TRP A 62 -2.19 -1.94 -8.00
CA TRP A 62 -1.90 -2.07 -6.58
C TRP A 62 -1.72 -3.54 -6.20
N ILE A 63 -1.12 -3.80 -5.03
CA ILE A 63 -1.14 -5.14 -4.42
C ILE A 63 -1.87 -5.06 -3.10
N HIS A 64 -2.92 -5.86 -2.97
CA HIS A 64 -3.76 -5.90 -1.78
C HIS A 64 -3.29 -6.98 -0.80
N CYS A 65 -3.14 -6.62 0.47
CA CYS A 65 -2.60 -7.45 1.54
C CYS A 65 -3.60 -7.56 2.70
N ASP A 66 -4.29 -8.69 2.77
CA ASP A 66 -5.24 -9.02 3.83
C ASP A 66 -4.55 -9.57 5.09
N VAL A 67 -4.53 -8.81 6.18
CA VAL A 67 -3.92 -9.17 7.47
C VAL A 67 -5.01 -9.57 8.46
N MET A 68 -4.98 -10.82 8.92
CA MET A 68 -5.99 -11.44 9.79
C MET A 68 -5.34 -12.01 11.06
N ASP A 69 -5.93 -11.76 12.24
CA ASP A 69 -5.36 -12.15 13.55
C ASP A 69 -6.04 -13.35 14.24
N GLY A 70 -7.03 -13.98 13.60
CA GLY A 70 -7.80 -15.08 14.18
C GLY A 70 -8.78 -14.68 15.29
N HIS A 71 -8.82 -13.41 15.69
CA HIS A 71 -9.69 -12.91 16.75
C HIS A 71 -10.81 -12.05 16.20
N PHE A 72 -10.47 -11.11 15.31
CA PHE A 72 -11.45 -10.26 14.64
C PHE A 72 -12.18 -11.02 13.53
N VAL A 73 -11.46 -11.88 12.81
CA VAL A 73 -11.98 -12.84 11.84
C VAL A 73 -11.49 -14.24 12.19
N ASP A 74 -12.29 -15.27 11.92
CA ASP A 74 -11.95 -16.69 12.19
C ASP A 74 -11.00 -17.25 11.12
N ASN A 75 -9.91 -16.54 10.86
CA ASN A 75 -8.83 -16.95 9.98
C ASN A 75 -7.52 -16.23 10.38
N ILE A 76 -6.38 -16.84 10.05
CA ILE A 76 -5.04 -16.27 10.29
C ILE A 76 -4.30 -16.24 8.96
N SER A 77 -3.84 -15.06 8.56
CA SER A 77 -3.06 -14.90 7.33
C SER A 77 -1.57 -14.73 7.64
N PHE A 78 -1.07 -13.50 7.65
CA PHE A 78 0.34 -13.16 7.77
C PHE A 78 0.54 -11.82 8.47
N GLY A 79 1.77 -11.57 8.91
CA GLY A 79 2.13 -10.35 9.64
C GLY A 79 2.95 -9.34 8.82
N PRO A 80 3.46 -8.28 9.48
CA PRO A 80 4.23 -7.21 8.85
C PRO A 80 5.45 -7.70 8.04
N ALA A 81 6.15 -8.74 8.52
CA ALA A 81 7.31 -9.30 7.84
C ALA A 81 6.98 -9.89 6.45
N PHE A 82 5.75 -10.38 6.26
CA PHE A 82 5.31 -10.88 4.96
C PHE A 82 5.04 -9.73 3.99
N VAL A 83 4.37 -8.68 4.45
CA VAL A 83 4.10 -7.48 3.63
C VAL A 83 5.41 -6.77 3.27
N GLU A 84 6.37 -6.72 4.19
CA GLU A 84 7.73 -6.25 3.89
C GLU A 84 8.43 -7.11 2.82
N ALA A 85 8.23 -8.45 2.84
CA ALA A 85 8.76 -9.30 1.79
C ALA A 85 8.11 -8.99 0.43
N VAL A 86 6.79 -8.81 0.39
CA VAL A 86 6.06 -8.39 -0.83
C VAL A 86 6.60 -7.07 -1.38
N SER A 87 6.83 -6.08 -0.51
CA SER A 87 7.31 -4.76 -0.93
C SER A 87 8.69 -4.76 -1.57
N ARG A 88 9.49 -5.82 -1.37
CA ARG A 88 10.82 -5.98 -2.01
C ARG A 88 10.75 -6.52 -3.43
N HIS A 89 9.60 -7.07 -3.84
CA HIS A 89 9.40 -7.71 -5.14
C HIS A 89 8.54 -6.89 -6.11
N THR A 90 8.09 -5.69 -5.71
CA THR A 90 7.30 -4.81 -6.56
C THR A 90 7.64 -3.35 -6.33
N SER A 91 7.40 -2.51 -7.34
CA SER A 91 7.35 -1.06 -7.21
C SER A 91 5.91 -0.53 -7.10
N LEU A 92 4.92 -1.41 -7.19
CA LEU A 92 3.51 -1.04 -7.06
C LEU A 92 3.19 -0.64 -5.61
N PRO A 93 2.28 0.31 -5.42
CA PRO A 93 1.80 0.66 -4.09
C PRO A 93 1.10 -0.53 -3.42
N LEU A 94 1.31 -0.66 -2.10
CA LEU A 94 0.70 -1.73 -1.30
C LEU A 94 -0.50 -1.18 -0.53
N ASP A 95 -1.64 -1.86 -0.65
CA ASP A 95 -2.83 -1.62 0.15
C ASP A 95 -2.94 -2.68 1.25
N VAL A 96 -2.88 -2.26 2.51
CA VAL A 96 -2.91 -3.16 3.67
C VAL A 96 -4.27 -3.07 4.33
N HIS A 97 -4.97 -4.19 4.32
CA HIS A 97 -6.29 -4.33 4.92
C HIS A 97 -6.19 -5.08 6.25
N LEU A 98 -6.45 -4.37 7.34
CA LEU A 98 -6.30 -4.85 8.70
C LEU A 98 -7.62 -5.39 9.24
N MET A 99 -7.81 -6.70 9.07
CA MET A 99 -8.86 -7.49 9.73
C MET A 99 -8.37 -8.00 11.09
N ILE A 100 -8.06 -7.07 11.99
CA ILE A 100 -7.50 -7.37 13.31
C ILE A 100 -8.23 -6.60 14.42
N GLN A 101 -8.22 -7.14 15.63
CA GLN A 101 -9.02 -6.63 16.74
C GLN A 101 -8.53 -5.26 17.22
N ARG A 102 -7.21 -5.02 17.21
CA ARG A 102 -6.58 -3.80 17.75
C ARG A 102 -5.63 -3.19 16.73
N PRO A 103 -6.14 -2.57 15.65
CA PRO A 103 -5.32 -2.14 14.51
C PRO A 103 -4.33 -1.02 14.85
N ASP A 104 -4.68 -0.16 15.79
CA ASP A 104 -3.85 0.94 16.30
C ASP A 104 -2.47 0.48 16.80
N GLU A 105 -2.38 -0.70 17.42
CA GLU A 105 -1.11 -1.26 17.91
C GLU A 105 -0.19 -1.79 16.80
N TYR A 106 -0.76 -2.12 15.64
CA TYR A 106 -0.06 -2.80 14.56
C TYR A 106 0.28 -1.87 13.39
N ILE A 107 -0.53 -0.83 13.14
CA ILE A 107 -0.32 0.15 12.06
C ILE A 107 1.13 0.66 11.98
N PRO A 108 1.81 1.06 13.07
CA PRO A 108 3.18 1.54 13.00
C PRO A 108 4.16 0.57 12.33
N ARG A 109 3.86 -0.72 12.34
CA ARG A 109 4.68 -1.78 11.74
C ARG A 109 4.51 -1.86 10.22
N PHE A 110 3.42 -1.33 9.67
CA PHE A 110 3.11 -1.35 8.23
C PHE A 110 3.49 -0.03 7.52
N LEU A 111 3.60 1.08 8.26
CA LEU A 111 3.94 2.40 7.72
C LEU A 111 5.17 2.44 6.77
N PRO A 112 6.26 1.69 7.02
CA PRO A 112 7.46 1.80 6.17
C PRO A 112 7.30 1.29 4.73
N PHE A 113 6.28 0.47 4.46
CA PHE A 113 6.12 -0.22 3.18
C PHE A 113 4.68 -0.21 2.64
N ALA A 114 3.70 0.22 3.43
CA ALA A 114 2.33 0.43 2.95
C ALA A 114 2.20 1.79 2.22
N SER A 115 1.28 1.85 1.26
CA SER A 115 0.82 3.08 0.62
C SER A 115 -0.60 3.47 1.06
N SER A 116 -1.39 2.46 1.40
CA SER A 116 -2.74 2.58 1.97
C SER A 116 -2.90 1.62 3.14
N ILE A 117 -3.62 2.05 4.18
CA ILE A 117 -4.03 1.18 5.28
C ILE A 117 -5.53 1.38 5.54
N THR A 118 -6.26 0.27 5.54
CA THR A 118 -7.70 0.22 5.82
C THR A 118 -7.94 -0.61 7.07
N SER A 119 -8.79 -0.12 7.98
CA SER A 119 -9.14 -0.80 9.23
C SER A 119 -10.64 -0.74 9.48
N HIS A 120 -11.21 -1.79 10.03
CA HIS A 120 -12.65 -1.86 10.28
C HIS A 120 -13.15 -0.95 11.39
N LEU A 121 -14.31 -0.33 11.19
CA LEU A 121 -15.02 0.46 12.19
C LEU A 121 -15.33 -0.35 13.48
N GLU A 122 -15.57 -1.65 13.35
CA GLU A 122 -15.93 -2.56 14.43
C GLU A 122 -14.76 -3.00 15.30
N ALA A 123 -13.52 -2.75 14.86
CA ALA A 123 -12.33 -3.10 15.63
C ALA A 123 -12.18 -2.22 16.89
N ASP A 124 -11.54 -2.76 17.93
CA ASP A 124 -11.33 -2.11 19.22
C ASP A 124 -10.21 -1.07 19.15
N HIS A 125 -10.53 0.12 18.65
CA HIS A 125 -9.61 1.24 18.51
C HIS A 125 -10.34 2.60 18.42
N ASP A 126 -9.60 3.69 18.66
CA ASP A 126 -10.09 5.04 18.37
C ASP A 126 -9.91 5.34 16.88
N VAL A 127 -10.99 5.17 16.11
CA VAL A 127 -11.02 5.36 14.65
C VAL A 127 -10.45 6.70 14.22
N SER A 128 -10.86 7.78 14.89
CA SER A 128 -10.44 9.15 14.53
C SER A 128 -8.93 9.32 14.70
N LYS A 129 -8.39 8.90 15.85
CA LYS A 129 -6.94 8.95 16.11
C LYS A 129 -6.17 8.03 15.17
N THR A 130 -6.72 6.88 14.86
CA THR A 130 -6.03 5.85 14.06
C THR A 130 -5.90 6.30 12.60
N LEU A 131 -7.01 6.73 11.99
CA LEU A 131 -6.99 7.32 10.65
C LEU A 131 -6.15 8.61 10.61
N GLY A 132 -6.19 9.41 11.67
CA GLY A 132 -5.33 10.58 11.84
C GLY A 132 -3.84 10.20 11.76
N GLY A 133 -3.41 9.21 12.55
CA GLY A 133 -2.02 8.74 12.56
C GLY A 133 -1.54 8.18 11.22
N ILE A 134 -2.41 7.47 10.48
CA ILE A 134 -2.09 6.98 9.13
C ILE A 134 -1.85 8.16 8.16
N ARG A 135 -2.73 9.18 8.21
CA ARG A 135 -2.63 10.36 7.34
C ARG A 135 -1.42 11.23 7.70
N GLU A 136 -1.11 11.38 8.98
CA GLU A 136 0.08 12.09 9.46
C GLU A 136 1.38 11.42 8.99
N ALA A 137 1.38 10.09 8.82
CA ALA A 137 2.47 9.35 8.21
C ALA A 137 2.55 9.51 6.68
N GLY A 138 1.59 10.20 6.05
CA GLY A 138 1.56 10.47 4.61
C GLY A 138 0.94 9.35 3.76
N LEU A 139 0.22 8.41 4.39
CA LEU A 139 -0.43 7.28 3.71
C LEU A 139 -1.93 7.55 3.50
N LEU A 140 -2.54 6.82 2.58
CA LEU A 140 -4.00 6.76 2.45
C LEU A 140 -4.59 5.98 3.62
N ALA A 141 -5.69 6.49 4.19
CA ALA A 141 -6.36 5.86 5.33
C ALA A 141 -7.82 5.55 4.98
N GLY A 142 -8.20 4.28 5.12
CA GLY A 142 -9.53 3.75 4.82
C GLY A 142 -10.25 3.16 6.05
N LEU A 143 -11.57 3.01 5.92
CA LEU A 143 -12.46 2.30 6.85
C LEU A 143 -13.11 1.11 6.16
#